data_AF-A0A1R3H7B6-F1
#
_entry.id   AF-A0A1R3H7B6-F1
#
_cell.length_a   1.000
_cell.length_b   1.000
_cell.length_c   1.000
_cell.angle_alpha   90.00
_cell.angle_beta   90.00
_cell.angle_gamma   90.00
#
_symmetry.space_group_name_H-M   'P 1'
#
loop_
_entity.id
_entity.type
_entity.pdbx_description
1 polymer ?
#
loop_
_entity_poly.entity_id
_entity_poly.type
_entity_poly.pdbx_seq_one_letter_code
_entity_poly.pdbx_strand_id
1 'polypeptide(L)'
;MDEIISSALEEICAKGRDGLAISSLCSNLNLSFEIKRALWTNLLKIPTIQFQVRNLVYDSDDPSIRCFDDAEKLDLVIVAKDRLRDNFLGVYGFSLGVDEKEYRQQRLALERIATARLI
;
A
#
# COMPACT_ATOMS: atom_id res chain seq x y z
N MET A 1 -7.68 14.85 9.14
CA MET A 1 -7.16 13.52 9.52
C MET A 1 -7.05 12.64 8.28
N ASP A 2 -7.98 12.78 7.32
CA ASP A 2 -7.94 12.09 6.03
C ASP A 2 -6.75 12.45 5.13
N GLU A 3 -6.23 13.69 5.15
CA GLU A 3 -5.05 14.04 4.33
C GLU A 3 -3.83 13.16 4.63
N ILE A 4 -3.57 12.85 5.90
CA ILE A 4 -2.44 12.00 6.30
C ILE A 4 -2.66 10.56 5.82
N ILE A 5 -3.91 10.09 5.85
CA ILE A 5 -4.28 8.77 5.36
C ILE A 5 -4.12 8.73 3.83
N SER A 6 -4.59 9.76 3.12
CA SER A 6 -4.45 9.90 1.68
C SER A 6 -2.98 9.95 1.27
N SER A 7 -2.14 10.74 1.96
CA SER A 7 -0.70 10.79 1.69
C SER A 7 0.01 9.47 2.02
N ALA A 8 -0.38 8.79 3.11
CA ALA A 8 0.17 7.47 3.41
C ALA A 8 -0.21 6.44 2.33
N LEU A 9 -1.47 6.43 1.89
CA LEU A 9 -1.93 5.57 0.81
C LEU A 9 -1.26 5.91 -0.52
N GLU A 10 -1.06 7.19 -0.80
CA GLU A 10 -0.35 7.65 -1.99
C GLU A 10 1.10 7.15 -1.98
N GLU A 11 1.81 7.26 -0.86
CA GLU A 11 3.17 6.72 -0.68
C GLU A 11 3.23 5.18 -0.84
N ILE A 12 2.24 4.47 -0.27
CA ILE A 12 2.14 3.00 -0.42
C ILE A 12 1.86 2.63 -1.89
N CYS A 13 0.97 3.35 -2.56
CA CYS A 13 0.65 3.15 -3.98
C CYS A 13 1.82 3.52 -4.89
N ALA A 14 2.56 4.57 -4.56
CA ALA A 14 3.74 5.08 -5.25
C ALA A 14 4.86 4.03 -5.28
N LYS A 15 5.11 3.35 -4.14
CA LYS A 15 6.05 2.23 -4.07
C LYS A 15 5.51 0.96 -4.71
N GLY A 16 4.19 0.82 -4.81
CA GLY A 16 3.56 -0.21 -5.61
C GLY A 16 4.02 -1.61 -5.22
N ARG A 17 4.73 -2.28 -6.15
CA ARG A 17 5.13 -3.71 -6.07
C ARG A 17 6.22 -4.00 -5.06
N ASP A 18 7.08 -3.02 -4.78
CA ASP A 18 8.17 -3.16 -3.81
C ASP A 18 7.67 -3.06 -2.37
N GLY A 19 6.44 -2.55 -2.18
CA GLY A 19 5.87 -2.29 -0.88
C GLY A 19 6.58 -1.15 -0.15
N LEU A 20 6.05 -0.76 1.00
CA LEU A 20 6.61 0.29 1.82
C LEU A 20 6.69 -0.19 3.27
N ALA A 21 7.90 -0.18 3.83
CA ALA A 21 8.09 -0.49 5.25
C ALA A 21 7.40 0.57 6.12
N ILE A 22 6.76 0.13 7.21
CA ILE A 22 6.11 1.02 8.19
C ILE A 22 7.09 2.08 8.72
N SER A 23 8.33 1.66 8.98
CA SER A 23 9.40 2.54 9.46
C SER A 23 9.67 3.67 8.46
N SER A 24 9.78 3.35 7.17
CA SER A 24 9.97 4.34 6.10
C SER A 24 8.76 5.27 5.95
N LEU A 25 7.55 4.73 6.02
CA LEU A 25 6.31 5.51 5.96
C LEU A 25 6.25 6.53 7.11
N CYS A 26 6.62 6.11 8.31
CA CYS A 26 6.68 6.97 9.48
C CYS A 26 7.77 8.05 9.40
N SER A 27 8.93 7.70 8.83
CA SER A 27 10.00 8.67 8.57
C SER A 27 9.58 9.70 7.51
N ASN A 28 8.94 9.28 6.42
CA ASN A 28 8.52 10.17 5.33
C ASN A 28 7.44 11.15 5.78
N LEU A 29 6.47 10.69 6.57
CA LEU A 29 5.37 11.53 7.04
C LEU A 29 5.69 12.31 8.33
N ASN A 30 6.87 12.10 8.92
CA ASN A 30 7.35 12.75 10.15
C ASN A 30 6.29 12.81 11.27
N LEU A 31 5.58 11.69 11.47
CA LEU A 31 4.38 11.65 12.33
C LEU A 31 4.72 11.52 13.82
N SER A 32 3.93 12.18 14.66
CA SER A 32 3.93 11.96 16.10
C SER A 32 3.36 10.58 16.47
N PHE A 33 3.79 10.01 17.60
CA PHE A 33 3.45 8.65 18.04
C PHE A 33 1.94 8.37 18.11
N GLU A 34 1.16 9.36 18.56
CA GLU A 34 -0.31 9.24 18.65
C GLU A 34 -0.95 9.12 17.27
N ILE A 35 -0.43 9.87 16.30
CA ILE A 35 -0.92 9.87 14.92
C ILE A 35 -0.52 8.58 14.22
N LYS A 36 0.68 8.04 14.49
CA LYS A 36 1.11 6.73 13.96
C LYS A 36 0.14 5.62 14.36
N ARG A 37 -0.28 5.55 15.63
CA ARG A 37 -1.26 4.55 16.11
C ARG A 37 -2.64 4.74 15.46
N ALA A 38 -3.10 5.98 15.34
CA ALA A 38 -4.37 6.27 14.69
C ALA A 38 -4.31 5.90 13.19
N LEU A 39 -3.23 6.25 12.50
CA LEU A 39 -3.00 5.87 11.10
C LEU A 39 -2.98 4.36 10.94
N TRP A 40 -2.26 3.65 11.81
CA TRP A 40 -2.13 2.19 11.77
C TRP A 40 -3.46 1.47 11.93
N THR A 41 -4.26 1.88 12.91
CA THR A 41 -5.60 1.31 13.11
C THR A 41 -6.56 1.60 11.96
N ASN A 42 -6.39 2.72 11.25
CA ASN A 42 -7.13 3.02 10.04
C ASN A 42 -6.62 2.22 8.84
N LEU A 43 -5.31 2.03 8.69
CA LEU A 43 -4.72 1.19 7.64
C LEU A 43 -5.18 -0.26 7.78
N LEU A 44 -5.20 -0.84 8.99
CA LEU A 44 -5.71 -2.20 9.23
C LEU A 44 -7.17 -2.39 8.80
N LYS A 45 -7.99 -1.32 8.82
CA LYS A 45 -9.39 -1.37 8.37
C LYS A 45 -9.54 -1.34 6.85
N ILE A 46 -8.47 -1.05 6.10
CA ILE A 46 -8.51 -0.93 4.65
C ILE A 46 -8.26 -2.32 4.04
N PRO A 47 -9.29 -2.99 3.47
CA PRO A 47 -9.15 -4.36 2.96
C PRO A 47 -8.33 -4.44 1.66
N THR A 48 -7.97 -3.30 1.09
CA THR A 48 -7.27 -3.17 -0.20
C THR A 48 -5.75 -3.10 -0.07
N ILE A 49 -5.22 -3.09 1.16
CA ILE A 49 -3.78 -3.24 1.43
C ILE A 49 -3.48 -4.62 2.01
N GLN A 50 -2.25 -5.10 1.82
CA GLN A 50 -1.71 -6.33 2.39
C GLN A 50 -0.53 -5.99 3.28
N PHE A 51 -0.41 -6.74 4.36
CA PHE A 51 0.69 -6.65 5.30
C PHE A 51 1.59 -7.85 5.09
N GLN A 52 2.86 -7.62 4.74
CA GLN A 52 3.79 -8.69 4.43
C GLN A 52 5.09 -8.54 5.23
N VAL A 53 5.62 -9.65 5.76
CA VAL A 53 6.96 -9.72 6.34
C VAL A 53 7.70 -10.87 5.68
N ARG A 54 8.78 -10.62 4.95
CA ARG A 54 9.65 -11.67 4.37
C ARG A 54 8.85 -12.78 3.64
N ASN A 55 7.86 -12.40 2.83
CA ASN A 55 6.91 -13.27 2.09
C ASN A 55 5.78 -13.93 2.91
N LEU A 56 5.65 -13.66 4.21
CA LEU A 56 4.48 -14.04 5.00
C LEU A 56 3.44 -12.93 4.91
N VAL A 57 2.22 -13.28 4.50
CA VAL A 57 1.09 -12.36 4.48
C VAL A 57 0.38 -12.46 5.83
N TYR A 58 0.23 -11.32 6.52
CA TYR A 58 -0.52 -11.21 7.76
C TYR A 58 -1.93 -10.71 7.48
N ASP A 59 -2.90 -11.26 8.18
CA ASP A 59 -4.27 -10.78 8.10
C ASP A 59 -4.43 -9.53 8.98
N SER A 60 -5.33 -8.63 8.59
CA SER A 60 -5.73 -7.45 9.36
C SER A 60 -6.12 -7.76 10.82
N ASP A 61 -6.57 -8.98 11.12
CA ASP A 61 -6.96 -9.41 12.47
C ASP A 61 -5.81 -10.04 13.28
N ASP A 62 -4.62 -10.21 12.69
CA ASP A 62 -3.49 -10.84 13.39
C ASP A 62 -3.06 -10.01 14.62
N PRO A 63 -2.98 -10.63 15.82
CA PRO A 63 -2.63 -9.92 17.04
C PRO A 63 -1.21 -9.33 16.98
N SER A 64 -0.32 -9.93 16.19
CA SER A 64 1.05 -9.46 15.95
C SER A 64 1.13 -8.16 15.15
N ILE A 65 0.09 -7.83 14.37
CA ILE A 65 0.06 -6.60 13.58
C ILE A 65 -0.95 -5.58 14.11
N ARG A 66 -1.68 -5.91 15.18
CA ARG A 66 -2.70 -5.03 15.78
C ARG A 66 -2.08 -3.78 16.44
N CYS A 67 -0.84 -3.90 16.90
CA CYS A 67 -0.07 -2.83 17.51
C CYS A 67 1.01 -2.32 16.55
N PHE A 68 1.11 -1.00 16.45
CA PHE A 68 2.15 -0.34 15.64
C PHE A 68 3.57 -0.74 16.09
N ASP A 69 3.80 -0.81 17.41
CA ASP A 69 5.11 -1.13 18.00
C ASP A 69 5.59 -2.55 17.64
N ASP A 70 4.66 -3.51 17.59
CA ASP A 70 4.95 -4.89 17.20
C ASP A 70 5.16 -4.99 15.69
N ALA A 71 4.36 -4.28 14.89
CA ALA A 71 4.51 -4.23 13.44
C ALA A 71 5.83 -3.55 13.00
N GLU A 72 6.27 -2.52 13.73
CA GLU A 72 7.56 -1.86 13.50
C GLU A 72 8.74 -2.79 13.84
N LYS A 73 8.66 -3.55 14.95
CA LYS A 73 9.66 -4.57 15.32
C LYS A 73 9.74 -5.73 14.34
N LEU A 74 8.62 -6.05 13.70
CA LEU A 74 8.54 -7.12 12.70
C LEU A 74 9.03 -6.69 11.31
N ASP A 75 9.45 -5.43 11.14
CA ASP A 75 9.87 -4.85 9.86
C ASP A 75 8.81 -5.05 8.77
N LEU A 76 7.57 -4.74 9.14
CA LEU A 76 6.43 -5.07 8.29
C LEU A 76 6.33 -4.13 7.09
N VAL A 77 6.12 -4.74 5.93
CA VAL A 77 5.99 -4.06 4.63
C VAL A 77 4.52 -4.02 4.24
N ILE A 78 4.03 -2.81 3.99
CA ILE A 78 2.67 -2.58 3.50
C ILE A 78 2.71 -2.61 1.97
N VAL A 79 1.91 -3.47 1.38
CA VAL A 79 1.83 -3.70 -0.06
C VAL A 79 0.42 -3.41 -0.53
N ALA A 80 0.24 -2.50 -1.48
CA ALA A 80 -1.06 -2.28 -2.13
C ALA A 80 -1.49 -3.54 -2.91
N LYS A 81 -2.71 -4.06 -2.70
CA LYS A 81 -3.26 -5.14 -3.54
C LYS A 81 -3.43 -4.63 -4.97
N ASP A 82 -3.46 -5.56 -5.92
CA ASP A 82 -3.64 -5.25 -7.34
C ASP A 82 -4.84 -4.32 -7.61
N ARG A 83 -5.98 -4.55 -6.95
CA ARG A 83 -7.16 -3.68 -7.09
C ARG A 83 -6.92 -2.23 -6.68
N LEU A 84 -6.11 -1.99 -5.65
CA LEU A 84 -5.79 -0.63 -5.21
C LEU A 84 -4.82 0.03 -6.19
N ARG A 85 -3.85 -0.72 -6.71
CA ARG A 85 -2.92 -0.23 -7.75
C ARG A 85 -3.66 0.07 -9.04
N ASP A 86 -4.58 -0.79 -9.46
CA ASP A 86 -5.41 -0.56 -10.64
C ASP A 86 -6.25 0.71 -10.48
N ASN A 87 -6.86 0.91 -9.31
CA ASN A 87 -7.59 2.13 -8.95
C ASN A 87 -6.70 3.38 -9.01
N PHE A 88 -5.46 3.31 -8.50
CA PHE A 88 -4.49 4.41 -8.56
C PHE A 88 -3.99 4.70 -9.97
N LEU A 89 -3.86 3.68 -10.81
CA LEU A 89 -3.49 3.81 -12.22
C LEU A 89 -4.68 4.24 -13.10
N GLY A 90 -5.88 4.42 -12.53
CA GLY A 90 -7.10 4.75 -13.25
C GLY A 90 -7.60 3.61 -14.14
N VAL A 91 -7.14 2.39 -13.89
CA VAL A 91 -7.48 1.19 -14.65
C VAL A 91 -8.75 0.59 -14.05
N TYR A 92 -9.89 1.16 -14.45
CA TYR A 92 -11.22 0.69 -14.03
C TYR A 92 -11.83 -0.21 -15.09
N GLY A 93 -11.91 -1.50 -14.78
CA GLY A 93 -12.77 -2.43 -15.49
C GLY A 93 -12.01 -3.46 -16.30
N PHE A 94 -11.90 -4.66 -15.73
CA PHE A 94 -11.79 -5.87 -16.54
C PHE A 94 -12.85 -6.87 -16.07
N SER A 95 -14.08 -6.57 -16.47
CA SER A 95 -15.17 -7.54 -16.54
C SER A 95 -15.33 -7.96 -18.00
N LEU A 96 -14.84 -9.17 -18.31
CA LEU A 96 -15.12 -9.97 -19.51
C LEU A 96 -14.82 -9.33 -20.89
N GLY A 97 -13.69 -9.70 -21.50
CA GLY A 97 -13.61 -9.79 -22.98
C GLY A 97 -12.42 -9.16 -23.70
N VAL A 98 -11.48 -8.49 -23.01
CA VAL A 98 -10.27 -7.95 -23.64
C VAL A 98 -9.08 -8.87 -23.39
N ASP A 99 -8.17 -8.95 -24.36
CA ASP A 99 -6.99 -9.81 -24.34
C ASP A 99 -6.11 -9.50 -23.11
N GLU A 100 -5.94 -10.47 -22.21
CA GLU A 100 -5.23 -10.32 -20.93
C GLU A 100 -3.80 -9.76 -21.14
N LYS A 101 -3.22 -10.03 -22.31
CA LYS A 101 -1.90 -9.56 -22.70
C LYS A 101 -1.84 -8.04 -22.92
N GLU A 102 -2.85 -7.47 -23.57
CA GLU A 102 -2.90 -6.04 -23.88
C GLU A 102 -3.14 -5.22 -22.61
N TYR A 103 -4.00 -5.73 -21.72
CA TYR A 103 -4.18 -5.19 -20.37
C TYR A 103 -2.88 -5.15 -19.57
N ARG A 104 -2.15 -6.29 -19.55
CA ARG A 104 -0.87 -6.39 -18.83
C ARG A 104 0.13 -5.38 -19.37
N GLN A 105 0.17 -5.15 -20.68
CA GLN A 105 1.06 -4.18 -21.30
C GLN A 105 0.67 -2.72 -20.95
N GLN A 106 -0.61 -2.38 -21.00
CA GLN A 106 -1.11 -1.05 -20.62
C GLN A 106 -0.81 -0.74 -19.15
N ARG A 107 -1.09 -1.71 -18.27
CA ARG A 107 -0.81 -1.58 -16.84
C ARG A 107 0.68 -1.39 -16.57
N LEU A 108 1.54 -2.15 -17.26
CA LEU A 108 3.00 -2.01 -17.13
C LEU A 108 3.50 -0.66 -17.64
N ALA A 109 2.91 -0.12 -18.71
CA ALA A 109 3.21 1.22 -19.19
C ALA A 109 2.80 2.30 -18.18
N LEU A 110 1.60 2.20 -17.59
CA LEU A 110 1.11 3.12 -16.57
C LEU A 110 1.94 3.04 -15.29
N GLU A 111 2.31 1.84 -14.83
CA GLU A 111 3.23 1.65 -13.71
C GLU A 111 4.55 2.40 -13.96
N ARG A 112 5.14 2.26 -15.17
CA ARG A 112 6.38 2.96 -15.52
C ARG A 112 6.22 4.48 -15.56
N ILE A 113 5.08 4.98 -16.04
CA ILE A 113 4.78 6.43 -16.03
C ILE A 113 4.63 6.93 -14.59
N ALA A 114 3.95 6.17 -13.72
CA ALA A 114 3.79 6.53 -12.32
C ALA A 114 5.14 6.57 -11.60
N THR A 115 6.02 5.58 -11.83
CA THR A 115 7.39 5.60 -11.28
C THR A 115 8.21 6.78 -11.83
N ALA A 116 8.05 7.12 -13.10
CA ALA A 116 8.74 8.26 -13.71
C ALA A 116 8.25 9.62 -13.21
N ARG A 117 7.02 9.73 -12.68
CA ARG A 117 6.51 10.96 -12.04
C ARG A 117 7.05 11.17 -10.63
N LEU A 118 7.61 10.14 -10.00
CA LEU A 118 8.16 10.18 -8.65
C LEU A 118 9.67 10.45 -8.61
N ILE A 119 10.32 10.63 -9.79
CA ILE A 119 11.73 11.01 -9.97
C ILE A 119 11.78 12.46 -10.44
#